data_AF-A0A7C8I3G2-F1
#
_entry.id   AF-A0A7C8I3G2-F1
#
_cell.length_a   1.000
_cell.length_b   1.000
_cell.length_c   1.000
_cell.angle_alpha   90.00
_cell.angle_beta   90.00
_cell.angle_gamma   90.00
#
_symmetry.space_group_name_H-M   'P 1'
#
loop_
_entity.id
_entity.type
_entity.pdbx_description
1 polymer ?
#
loop_
_entity_poly.entity_id
_entity_poly.type
_entity_poly.pdbx_seq_one_letter_code
_entity_poly.pdbx_strand_id
1 'polypeptide(L)'
;MKLLSLVLAAASCSVSLHAHPTTNDAQNASTSPLVERAWRPQDAKLKLRMGEAKQHVGSISGEDMYWFVRNSLTELCTPEKCTKPASLGDEHCCNGGINMFPFIQYKNKGGHSANNAYLKLEVVSSSIFGNDADIKNLMFMTIAETYKREVVNQGANCYAQTFTDGKSARFCNVGQKVDLAIAYQNLETRLTFNGNTEFGTADCADWKEEAWTGLNLYKPSFFEKSGLDTSRGDPFPVTLECCDAKKKCS
;
A
#
# COMPACT_ATOMS: atom_id res chain seq x y z
N MET A 1 59.24 -39.44 -25.39
CA MET A 1 58.96 -38.15 -26.07
C MET A 1 58.10 -38.41 -27.29
N LYS A 2 56.81 -38.05 -27.25
CA LYS A 2 55.93 -37.95 -28.41
C LYS A 2 55.09 -36.70 -28.22
N LEU A 3 55.30 -35.72 -29.11
CA LEU A 3 54.56 -34.47 -29.17
C LEU A 3 53.14 -34.77 -29.67
N LEU A 4 52.13 -34.36 -28.90
CA LEU A 4 50.77 -34.20 -29.41
C LEU A 4 50.55 -32.72 -29.72
N SER A 5 50.45 -32.41 -31.02
CA SER A 5 49.96 -31.14 -31.51
C SER A 5 48.43 -31.12 -31.42
N LEU A 6 47.88 -30.26 -30.57
CA LEU A 6 46.45 -29.96 -30.57
C LEU A 6 46.20 -28.80 -31.54
N VAL A 7 45.40 -29.06 -32.57
CA VAL A 7 44.90 -28.06 -33.52
C VAL A 7 43.65 -27.41 -32.91
N LEU A 8 43.70 -26.11 -32.61
CA LEU A 8 42.52 -25.32 -32.27
C LEU A 8 41.76 -24.97 -33.56
N ALA A 9 40.53 -25.47 -33.69
CA ALA A 9 39.56 -24.97 -34.66
C ALA A 9 38.73 -23.85 -33.99
N ALA A 10 38.94 -22.61 -34.43
CA ALA A 10 38.11 -21.47 -34.03
C ALA A 10 36.83 -21.47 -34.88
N ALA A 11 35.68 -21.76 -34.26
CA ALA A 11 34.37 -21.59 -34.88
C ALA A 11 33.96 -20.11 -34.77
N SER A 12 34.02 -19.38 -35.87
CA SER A 12 33.49 -18.02 -35.99
C SER A 12 31.98 -18.07 -36.25
N CYS A 13 31.18 -17.81 -35.22
CA CYS A 13 29.75 -17.55 -35.38
C CYS A 13 29.54 -16.11 -35.87
N SER A 14 29.24 -15.94 -37.15
CA SER A 14 28.77 -14.69 -37.72
C SER A 14 27.30 -14.48 -37.35
N VAL A 15 27.02 -13.53 -36.45
CA VAL A 15 25.64 -13.10 -36.14
C VAL A 15 25.26 -12.00 -37.13
N SER A 16 24.39 -12.32 -38.09
CA SER A 16 23.79 -11.34 -38.98
C SER A 16 22.66 -10.60 -38.26
N LEU A 17 22.92 -9.37 -37.81
CA LEU A 17 21.90 -8.45 -37.32
C LEU A 17 21.02 -8.02 -38.50
N HIS A 18 19.83 -8.61 -38.64
CA HIS A 18 18.80 -8.08 -39.53
C HIS A 18 18.08 -6.94 -38.80
N ALA A 19 18.39 -5.70 -39.18
CA ALA A 19 17.61 -4.54 -38.78
C ALA A 19 16.21 -4.66 -39.40
N HIS A 20 15.19 -4.81 -38.57
CA HIS A 20 13.81 -4.65 -39.01
C HIS A 20 13.49 -3.16 -39.19
N PRO A 21 12.81 -2.77 -40.28
CA PRO A 21 12.34 -1.40 -40.44
C PRO A 21 11.29 -1.11 -39.36
N THR A 22 11.55 -0.09 -38.56
CA THR A 22 10.55 0.51 -37.67
C THR A 22 9.48 1.19 -38.52
N THR A 23 8.33 0.54 -38.67
CA THR A 23 7.12 1.22 -39.11
C THR A 23 6.69 2.15 -37.97
N ASN A 24 6.73 3.45 -38.25
CA ASN A 24 6.09 4.48 -37.44
C ASN A 24 4.57 4.33 -37.56
N ASP A 25 4.01 3.32 -36.90
CA ASP A 25 2.59 3.29 -36.61
C ASP A 25 2.36 4.22 -35.41
N ALA A 26 2.25 5.51 -35.71
CA ALA A 26 1.57 6.45 -34.84
C ALA A 26 0.12 5.99 -34.73
N GLN A 27 -0.13 5.03 -33.84
CA GLN A 27 -1.47 4.72 -33.37
C GLN A 27 -2.00 5.99 -32.74
N ASN A 28 -2.89 6.66 -33.47
CA ASN A 28 -3.90 7.53 -32.90
C ASN A 28 -4.55 6.76 -31.75
N ALA A 29 -4.09 7.02 -30.53
CA ALA A 29 -4.75 6.60 -29.31
C ALA A 29 -6.09 7.33 -29.29
N SER A 30 -7.09 6.69 -29.89
CA SER A 30 -8.49 7.04 -29.76
C SER A 30 -8.83 6.89 -28.28
N THR A 31 -8.68 7.98 -27.53
CA THR A 31 -9.14 8.12 -26.15
C THR A 31 -10.61 7.73 -26.13
N SER A 32 -10.92 6.63 -25.46
CA SER A 32 -12.29 6.12 -25.32
C SER A 32 -13.21 7.24 -24.81
N PRO A 33 -14.38 7.50 -25.44
CA PRO A 33 -15.26 8.64 -25.14
C PRO A 33 -16.00 8.53 -23.79
N LEU A 34 -15.54 7.64 -22.89
CA LEU A 34 -16.07 7.46 -21.53
C LEU A 34 -15.28 8.25 -20.46
N VAL A 35 -14.19 8.92 -20.84
CA VAL A 35 -13.31 9.71 -19.93
C VAL A 35 -13.56 11.23 -20.09
N GLU A 36 -14.79 11.62 -20.39
CA GLU A 36 -15.19 13.04 -20.42
C GLU A 36 -16.15 13.38 -19.26
N ARG A 37 -16.01 12.69 -18.11
CA ARG A 37 -16.42 13.30 -16.83
C ARG A 37 -15.41 14.39 -16.53
N ALA A 38 -15.77 15.62 -16.88
CA ALA A 38 -15.07 16.89 -16.63
C ALA A 38 -14.04 16.79 -15.49
N TRP A 39 -12.83 16.35 -15.84
CA TRP A 39 -11.70 16.31 -14.92
C TRP A 39 -11.34 17.76 -14.64
N ARG A 40 -11.62 18.21 -13.43
CA ARG A 40 -11.26 19.55 -12.97
C ARG A 40 -9.95 19.43 -12.20
N PRO A 41 -8.80 19.75 -12.80
CA PRO A 41 -7.51 19.63 -12.12
C PRO A 41 -7.47 20.39 -10.79
N GLN A 42 -8.27 21.46 -10.63
CA GLN A 42 -8.40 22.20 -9.37
C GLN A 42 -8.98 21.41 -8.19
N ASP A 43 -9.69 20.29 -8.42
CA ASP A 43 -10.29 19.45 -7.38
C ASP A 43 -9.44 18.22 -7.05
N ALA A 44 -8.33 18.02 -7.78
CA ALA A 44 -7.45 16.89 -7.58
C ALA A 44 -6.59 17.11 -6.32
N LYS A 45 -6.77 16.27 -5.29
CA LYS A 45 -5.99 16.30 -4.04
C LYS A 45 -5.51 14.90 -3.68
N LEU A 46 -4.32 14.81 -3.08
CA LEU A 46 -3.83 13.58 -2.44
C LEU A 46 -3.98 13.74 -0.94
N LYS A 47 -4.95 13.03 -0.38
CA LYS A 47 -5.23 13.06 1.04
C LYS A 47 -4.90 11.70 1.64
N LEU A 48 -4.04 11.68 2.63
CA LEU A 48 -3.80 10.52 3.47
C LEU A 48 -4.24 10.87 4.89
N ARG A 49 -5.15 10.08 5.45
CA ARG A 49 -5.53 10.18 6.86
C ARG A 49 -5.28 8.85 7.50
N MET A 50 -4.87 8.86 8.76
CA MET A 50 -4.76 7.62 9.49
C MET A 50 -5.08 7.83 10.99
N GLY A 51 -5.42 6.76 11.68
CA GLY A 51 -5.78 6.80 13.11
C GLY A 51 -7.09 6.11 13.42
N GLU A 52 -7.99 6.74 14.18
CA GLU A 52 -9.13 6.13 14.91
C GLU A 52 -8.66 5.53 16.25
N ALA A 53 -8.89 4.24 16.52
CA ALA A 53 -8.35 3.61 17.73
C ALA A 53 -6.91 3.12 17.49
N LYS A 54 -6.09 3.10 18.54
CA LYS A 54 -4.74 2.53 18.49
C LYS A 54 -4.83 1.04 18.76
N GLN A 55 -4.01 0.27 18.06
CA GLN A 55 -4.03 -1.18 18.20
C GLN A 55 -2.64 -1.75 18.22
N HIS A 56 -2.42 -2.66 19.15
CA HIS A 56 -1.28 -3.56 19.13
C HIS A 56 -1.34 -4.45 17.90
N VAL A 57 -0.22 -4.72 17.21
CA VAL A 57 -0.20 -5.63 16.04
C VAL A 57 0.64 -6.88 16.24
N GLY A 58 1.09 -7.12 17.47
CA GLY A 58 1.92 -8.27 17.78
C GLY A 58 3.35 -8.08 17.27
N SER A 59 4.02 -9.19 16.99
CA SER A 59 5.41 -9.23 16.52
C SER A 59 5.55 -9.24 15.00
N ILE A 60 4.57 -8.70 14.27
CA ILE A 60 4.61 -8.68 12.80
C ILE A 60 5.75 -7.79 12.29
N SER A 61 6.47 -8.26 11.28
CA SER A 61 7.53 -7.46 10.64
C SER A 61 6.94 -6.43 9.67
N GLY A 62 7.74 -5.41 9.32
CA GLY A 62 7.33 -4.43 8.32
C GLY A 62 7.07 -4.99 6.94
N GLU A 63 7.90 -5.94 6.51
CA GLU A 63 7.71 -6.60 5.22
C GLU A 63 6.46 -7.49 5.23
N ASP A 64 6.24 -8.24 6.31
CA ASP A 64 5.02 -9.05 6.44
C ASP A 64 3.77 -8.17 6.45
N MET A 65 3.81 -7.03 7.15
CA MET A 65 2.73 -6.04 7.14
C MET A 65 2.46 -5.51 5.73
N TYR A 66 3.52 -5.10 5.01
CA TYR A 66 3.39 -4.59 3.64
C TYR A 66 2.76 -5.63 2.71
N TRP A 67 3.31 -6.85 2.68
CA TRP A 67 2.81 -7.90 1.80
C TRP A 67 1.42 -8.35 2.17
N PHE A 68 1.11 -8.46 3.47
CA PHE A 68 -0.25 -8.75 3.93
C PHE A 68 -1.23 -7.71 3.41
N VAL A 69 -0.98 -6.42 3.64
CA VAL A 69 -1.90 -5.35 3.23
C VAL A 69 -2.04 -5.30 1.72
N ARG A 70 -0.92 -5.28 0.98
CA ARG A 70 -0.92 -5.20 -0.49
C ARG A 70 -1.64 -6.38 -1.13
N ASN A 71 -1.33 -7.60 -0.70
CA ASN A 71 -1.93 -8.81 -1.28
C ASN A 71 -3.41 -8.90 -0.91
N SER A 72 -3.77 -8.53 0.32
CA SER A 72 -5.17 -8.47 0.75
C SER A 72 -5.97 -7.50 -0.10
N LEU A 73 -5.48 -6.28 -0.35
CA LEU A 73 -6.18 -5.31 -1.20
C LEU A 73 -6.30 -5.80 -2.65
N THR A 74 -5.26 -6.46 -3.16
CA THR A 74 -5.28 -7.06 -4.50
C THR A 74 -6.34 -8.15 -4.63
N GLU A 75 -6.47 -9.01 -3.62
CA GLU A 75 -7.47 -10.08 -3.56
C GLU A 75 -8.89 -9.55 -3.34
N LEU A 76 -9.04 -8.53 -2.49
CA LEU A 76 -10.35 -7.98 -2.15
C LEU A 76 -10.91 -7.14 -3.31
N CYS A 77 -10.06 -6.42 -4.03
CA CYS A 77 -10.40 -5.46 -5.10
C CYS A 77 -10.02 -5.97 -6.50
N THR A 78 -10.53 -7.14 -6.87
CA THR A 78 -10.31 -7.76 -8.19
C THR A 78 -10.93 -6.93 -9.32
N PRO A 79 -10.43 -7.03 -10.56
CA PRO A 79 -10.99 -6.32 -11.71
C PRO A 79 -12.51 -6.54 -11.85
N GLU A 80 -12.99 -7.77 -11.70
CA GLU A 80 -14.41 -8.13 -11.87
C GLU A 80 -15.32 -7.43 -10.86
N LYS A 81 -14.79 -7.13 -9.67
CA LYS A 81 -15.48 -6.37 -8.63
C LYS A 81 -15.47 -4.87 -8.87
N CYS A 82 -14.58 -4.36 -9.74
CA CYS A 82 -14.42 -2.95 -10.06
C CYS A 82 -14.87 -2.58 -11.50
N THR A 83 -15.34 -3.52 -12.32
CA THR A 83 -15.70 -3.31 -13.74
C THR A 83 -17.20 -3.40 -14.03
N LYS A 84 -18.09 -3.27 -13.03
CA LYS A 84 -19.51 -3.25 -13.35
C LYS A 84 -19.85 -1.93 -14.08
N PRO A 85 -20.88 -1.90 -14.94
CA PRO A 85 -21.20 -0.70 -15.69
C PRO A 85 -21.79 0.37 -14.79
N ALA A 86 -21.20 1.58 -14.85
CA ALA A 86 -21.59 2.82 -14.18
C ALA A 86 -23.05 3.30 -14.39
N SER A 87 -23.91 2.51 -15.05
CA SER A 87 -25.34 2.76 -15.23
C SER A 87 -26.17 2.49 -13.97
N LEU A 88 -25.57 1.91 -12.93
CA LEU A 88 -26.13 1.78 -11.59
C LEU A 88 -25.20 2.53 -10.64
N GLY A 89 -25.70 3.61 -10.01
CA GLY A 89 -24.89 4.61 -9.32
C GLY A 89 -23.83 4.08 -8.34
N ASP A 90 -22.75 4.86 -8.23
CA ASP A 90 -21.66 4.76 -7.26
C ASP A 90 -21.17 3.33 -6.97
N GLU A 91 -20.36 2.81 -7.91
CA GLU A 91 -19.70 1.53 -7.72
C GLU A 91 -18.61 1.62 -6.65
N HIS A 92 -19.00 1.17 -5.47
CA HIS A 92 -18.13 0.88 -4.37
C HIS A 92 -17.36 -0.43 -4.62
N CYS A 93 -16.18 -0.36 -5.23
CA CYS A 93 -15.37 -1.56 -5.41
C CYS A 93 -15.00 -2.15 -4.03
N CYS A 94 -15.00 -3.48 -3.89
CA CYS A 94 -14.46 -4.19 -2.71
C CYS A 94 -14.92 -3.79 -1.29
N ASN A 95 -15.97 -2.96 -1.12
CA ASN A 95 -16.50 -2.60 0.20
C ASN A 95 -16.88 -3.84 1.01
N GLY A 96 -16.52 -3.81 2.30
CA GLY A 96 -16.79 -4.91 3.23
C GLY A 96 -15.91 -6.14 3.00
N GLY A 97 -14.96 -6.09 2.05
CA GLY A 97 -13.97 -7.14 1.86
C GLY A 97 -13.07 -7.27 3.10
N ILE A 98 -12.82 -8.51 3.53
CA ILE A 98 -12.01 -8.81 4.72
C ILE A 98 -10.96 -9.87 4.38
N ASN A 99 -9.73 -9.67 4.84
CA ASN A 99 -8.68 -10.70 4.85
C ASN A 99 -8.02 -10.78 6.23
N MET A 100 -7.42 -11.92 6.55
CA MET A 100 -6.83 -12.21 7.86
C MET A 100 -5.39 -12.70 7.76
N PHE A 101 -4.52 -12.15 8.60
CA PHE A 101 -3.16 -12.64 8.84
C PHE A 101 -3.13 -13.44 10.15
N PRO A 102 -2.99 -14.77 10.11
CA PRO A 102 -3.10 -15.62 11.30
C PRO A 102 -1.79 -15.70 12.11
N PHE A 103 -1.88 -16.37 13.26
CA PHE A 103 -0.76 -16.83 14.08
C PHE A 103 0.20 -15.77 14.61
N ILE A 104 -0.34 -14.61 14.96
CA ILE A 104 0.46 -13.48 15.45
C ILE A 104 0.82 -13.69 16.91
N GLN A 105 2.12 -13.64 17.19
CA GLN A 105 2.61 -13.69 18.56
C GLN A 105 2.30 -12.38 19.30
N TYR A 106 1.85 -12.49 20.55
CA TYR A 106 1.61 -11.38 21.46
C TYR A 106 1.83 -11.80 22.91
N LYS A 107 1.95 -10.81 23.79
CA LYS A 107 1.97 -11.00 25.24
C LYS A 107 0.54 -10.88 25.76
N ASN A 108 0.02 -11.96 26.33
CA ASN A 108 -1.32 -11.94 26.92
C ASN A 108 -1.33 -11.19 28.26
N LYS A 109 -2.51 -10.95 28.84
CA LYS A 109 -2.67 -10.29 30.15
C LYS A 109 -1.90 -10.96 31.31
N GLY A 110 -1.66 -12.27 31.23
CA GLY A 110 -0.87 -13.03 32.21
C GLY A 110 0.65 -12.89 32.02
N GLY A 111 1.10 -12.12 31.02
CA GLY A 111 2.52 -11.94 30.70
C GLY A 111 3.14 -13.09 29.89
N HIS A 112 2.36 -14.10 29.52
CA HIS A 112 2.81 -15.24 28.75
C HIS A 112 2.77 -14.96 27.24
N SER A 113 3.63 -15.64 26.48
CA SER A 113 3.57 -15.66 25.03
C SER A 113 2.34 -16.44 24.56
N ALA A 114 1.55 -15.85 23.66
CA ALA A 114 0.45 -16.48 22.95
C ALA A 114 0.56 -16.20 21.46
N ASN A 115 0.04 -17.08 20.61
CA ASN A 115 0.12 -16.97 19.13
C ASN A 115 -1.22 -17.26 18.43
N ASN A 116 -2.33 -17.24 19.16
CA ASN A 116 -3.67 -17.49 18.63
C ASN A 116 -4.38 -16.22 18.13
N ALA A 117 -3.64 -15.11 17.97
CA ALA A 117 -4.18 -13.86 17.46
C ALA A 117 -4.02 -13.76 15.94
N TYR A 118 -4.79 -12.86 15.34
CA TYR A 118 -4.77 -12.50 13.94
C TYR A 118 -4.90 -10.98 13.76
N LEU A 119 -4.41 -10.50 12.62
CA LEU A 119 -4.76 -9.18 12.10
C LEU A 119 -5.83 -9.34 11.05
N LYS A 120 -6.83 -8.48 11.09
CA LYS A 120 -7.92 -8.40 10.11
C LYS A 120 -7.75 -7.10 9.33
N LEU A 121 -7.61 -7.18 8.02
CA LEU A 121 -7.74 -6.02 7.13
C LEU A 121 -9.14 -6.00 6.54
N GLU A 122 -9.82 -4.86 6.66
CA GLU A 122 -11.16 -4.62 6.15
C GLU A 122 -11.14 -3.40 5.21
N VAL A 123 -11.77 -3.51 4.04
CA VAL A 123 -12.06 -2.36 3.17
C VAL A 123 -13.36 -1.72 3.64
N VAL A 124 -13.25 -0.60 4.36
CA VAL A 124 -14.41 0.08 4.95
C VAL A 124 -15.22 0.79 3.88
N SER A 125 -14.54 1.50 3.00
CA SER A 125 -15.15 2.12 1.83
C SER A 125 -14.14 2.24 0.70
N SER A 126 -14.61 2.22 -0.53
CA SER A 126 -13.83 2.55 -1.70
C SER A 126 -14.71 3.17 -2.79
N SER A 127 -14.05 3.96 -3.61
CA SER A 127 -14.51 4.45 -4.90
C SER A 127 -13.28 4.39 -5.80
N ILE A 128 -13.06 3.24 -6.42
CA ILE A 128 -11.94 3.00 -7.34
C ILE A 128 -12.54 2.65 -8.69
N PHE A 129 -12.16 3.39 -9.73
CA PHE A 129 -12.66 3.13 -11.07
C PHE A 129 -11.84 2.00 -11.70
N GLY A 130 -12.51 0.92 -12.13
CA GLY A 130 -11.82 -0.31 -12.58
C GLY A 130 -10.88 -0.16 -13.76
N ASN A 131 -11.00 0.92 -14.54
CA ASN A 131 -10.18 1.16 -15.73
C ASN A 131 -8.78 1.73 -15.42
N ASP A 132 -8.50 2.12 -14.18
CA ASP A 132 -7.23 2.73 -13.78
C ASP A 132 -6.40 1.78 -12.89
N ALA A 133 -5.90 0.72 -13.51
CA ALA A 133 -5.14 -0.33 -12.81
C ALA A 133 -3.84 0.22 -12.17
N ASP A 134 -3.23 1.24 -12.77
CA ASP A 134 -2.00 1.86 -12.30
C ASP A 134 -2.24 2.68 -11.02
N ILE A 135 -3.22 3.59 -11.02
CA ILE A 135 -3.56 4.37 -9.82
C ILE A 135 -4.05 3.45 -8.71
N LYS A 136 -4.87 2.44 -9.03
CA LYS A 136 -5.30 1.43 -8.06
C LYS A 136 -4.11 0.74 -7.38
N ASN A 137 -3.15 0.25 -8.16
CA ASN A 137 -1.97 -0.43 -7.61
C ASN A 137 -1.11 0.54 -6.77
N LEU A 138 -0.97 1.81 -7.20
CA LEU A 138 -0.27 2.83 -6.42
C LEU A 138 -0.98 3.12 -5.09
N MET A 139 -2.31 3.16 -5.07
CA MET A 139 -3.08 3.29 -3.83
C MET A 139 -2.82 2.12 -2.87
N PHE A 140 -2.83 0.88 -3.37
CA PHE A 140 -2.56 -0.30 -2.54
C PHE A 140 -1.14 -0.28 -1.97
N MET A 141 -0.15 0.07 -2.79
CA MET A 141 1.24 0.19 -2.36
C MET A 141 1.41 1.30 -1.32
N THR A 142 0.73 2.43 -1.49
CA THR A 142 0.78 3.57 -0.55
C THR A 142 0.19 3.20 0.82
N ILE A 143 -0.96 2.54 0.85
CA ILE A 143 -1.57 2.08 2.11
C ILE A 143 -0.67 1.03 2.78
N ALA A 144 -0.13 0.08 2.01
CA ALA A 144 0.78 -0.94 2.53
C ALA A 144 2.06 -0.35 3.11
N GLU A 145 2.71 0.61 2.42
CA GLU A 145 3.88 1.33 2.97
C GLU A 145 3.52 2.15 4.20
N THR A 146 2.33 2.74 4.25
CA THR A 146 1.87 3.50 5.42
C THR A 146 1.83 2.61 6.66
N TYR A 147 1.18 1.44 6.59
CA TYR A 147 1.15 0.48 7.71
C TYR A 147 2.54 -0.10 8.02
N LYS A 148 3.34 -0.44 7.01
CA LYS A 148 4.71 -0.96 7.19
C LYS A 148 5.58 0.01 7.98
N ARG A 149 5.54 1.29 7.67
CA ARG A 149 6.43 2.26 8.31
C ARG A 149 6.14 2.45 9.79
N GLU A 150 4.89 2.28 10.20
CA GLU A 150 4.53 2.30 11.63
C GLU A 150 5.11 1.13 12.43
N VAL A 151 5.43 0.00 11.78
CA VAL A 151 6.03 -1.17 12.45
C VAL A 151 7.53 -1.30 12.23
N VAL A 152 8.10 -0.65 11.20
CA VAL A 152 9.55 -0.64 10.93
C VAL A 152 10.26 0.36 11.82
N ASN A 153 9.73 1.57 11.96
CA ASN A 153 10.49 2.62 12.62
C ASN A 153 10.62 2.34 14.13
N GLN A 154 11.80 2.57 14.69
CA GLN A 154 12.13 2.34 16.11
C GLN A 154 11.58 3.44 17.03
N GLY A 155 10.64 4.24 16.54
CA GLY A 155 10.01 5.31 17.29
C GLY A 155 9.14 4.80 18.44
N ALA A 156 8.49 5.72 19.14
CA ALA A 156 7.71 5.48 20.35
C ALA A 156 6.58 4.43 20.21
N ASN A 157 6.19 4.07 18.98
CA ASN A 157 5.16 3.09 18.70
C ASN A 157 5.61 1.64 18.81
N CYS A 158 6.92 1.38 18.82
CA CYS A 158 7.49 0.05 18.94
C CYS A 158 8.32 -0.12 20.22
N TYR A 159 8.20 -1.26 20.88
CA TYR A 159 8.88 -1.54 22.13
C TYR A 159 9.22 -3.03 22.25
N ALA A 160 10.27 -3.33 23.01
CA ALA A 160 10.58 -4.71 23.39
C ALA A 160 9.73 -5.13 24.59
N GLN A 161 9.20 -6.36 24.57
CA GLN A 161 8.64 -7.00 25.76
C GLN A 161 9.31 -8.32 26.00
N THR A 162 9.65 -8.56 27.26
CA THR A 162 10.10 -9.85 27.75
C THR A 162 8.89 -10.64 28.28
N PHE A 163 8.77 -11.88 27.85
CA PHE A 163 7.78 -12.83 28.36
C PHE A 163 8.25 -13.45 29.67
N THR A 164 7.35 -14.15 30.37
CA THR A 164 7.68 -14.86 31.63
C THR A 164 8.78 -15.93 31.47
N ASP A 165 9.00 -16.44 30.27
CA ASP A 165 10.04 -17.43 29.96
C ASP A 165 11.41 -16.79 29.62
N GLY A 166 11.53 -15.46 29.76
CA GLY A 166 12.76 -14.71 29.50
C GLY A 166 13.01 -14.38 28.03
N LYS A 167 12.23 -14.92 27.08
CA LYS A 167 12.33 -14.51 25.67
C LYS A 167 11.83 -13.09 25.51
N SER A 168 12.44 -12.35 24.59
CA SER A 168 12.00 -11.00 24.24
C SER A 168 11.55 -10.94 22.79
N ALA A 169 10.47 -10.20 22.54
CA ALA A 169 9.97 -9.92 21.21
C ALA A 169 9.69 -8.42 21.08
N ARG A 170 9.82 -7.91 19.85
CA ARG A 170 9.44 -6.54 19.50
C ARG A 170 7.95 -6.52 19.20
N PHE A 171 7.27 -5.52 19.75
CA PHE A 171 5.86 -5.24 19.52
C PHE A 171 5.71 -3.83 19.01
N CYS A 172 4.70 -3.61 18.18
CA CYS A 172 4.39 -2.29 17.65
C CYS A 172 2.89 -2.00 17.76
N ASN A 173 2.57 -0.71 17.78
CA ASN A 173 1.22 -0.19 17.66
C ASN A 173 1.05 0.45 16.29
N VAL A 174 -0.16 0.35 15.74
CA VAL A 174 -0.53 1.06 14.51
C VAL A 174 -1.84 1.82 14.65
N GLY A 175 -2.03 2.82 13.81
CA GLY A 175 -3.32 3.44 13.56
C GLY A 175 -4.30 2.44 12.95
N GLN A 176 -5.49 2.30 13.53
CA GLN A 176 -6.49 1.34 13.06
C GLN A 176 -6.90 1.55 11.60
N LYS A 177 -7.01 2.80 11.15
CA LYS A 177 -7.59 3.15 9.86
C LYS A 177 -6.61 3.92 9.01
N VAL A 178 -6.61 3.68 7.70
CA VAL A 178 -5.96 4.50 6.67
C VAL A 178 -7.02 4.88 5.65
N ASP A 179 -7.11 6.16 5.32
CA ASP A 179 -8.01 6.73 4.33
C ASP A 179 -7.16 7.50 3.30
N LEU A 180 -7.08 6.93 2.10
CA LEU A 180 -6.34 7.50 0.98
C LEU A 180 -7.33 7.96 -0.08
N ALA A 181 -7.31 9.26 -0.40
CA ALA A 181 -8.09 9.83 -1.49
C ALA A 181 -7.19 10.52 -2.51
N ILE A 182 -7.49 10.31 -3.79
CA ILE A 182 -6.77 10.83 -4.95
C ILE A 182 -7.78 11.33 -5.96
N ALA A 183 -7.91 12.65 -6.08
CA ALA A 183 -8.97 13.28 -6.86
C ALA A 183 -10.36 12.73 -6.48
N TYR A 184 -11.00 11.97 -7.37
CA TYR A 184 -12.32 11.37 -7.15
C TYR A 184 -12.27 9.92 -6.64
N GLN A 185 -11.07 9.35 -6.52
CA GLN A 185 -10.89 7.99 -6.03
C GLN A 185 -10.60 7.99 -4.54
N ASN A 186 -11.17 7.05 -3.80
CA ASN A 186 -10.83 6.85 -2.39
C ASN A 186 -10.74 5.37 -2.04
N LEU A 187 -9.92 5.08 -1.04
CA LEU A 187 -9.79 3.77 -0.43
C LEU A 187 -9.56 3.94 1.05
N GLU A 188 -10.51 3.43 1.82
CA GLU A 188 -10.48 3.43 3.26
C GLU A 188 -10.33 1.99 3.76
N THR A 189 -9.28 1.74 4.53
CA THR A 189 -9.00 0.46 5.14
C THR A 189 -9.02 0.54 6.66
N ARG A 190 -9.36 -0.57 7.30
CA ARG A 190 -9.29 -0.76 8.74
C ARG A 190 -8.53 -2.03 9.07
N LEU A 191 -7.44 -1.91 9.80
CA LEU A 191 -6.73 -3.00 10.44
C LEU A 191 -7.34 -3.26 11.83
N THR A 192 -7.47 -4.52 12.23
CA THR A 192 -7.96 -4.90 13.57
C THR A 192 -7.16 -6.06 14.11
N PHE A 193 -6.57 -5.92 15.30
CA PHE A 193 -5.94 -7.02 16.03
C PHE A 193 -6.88 -7.59 17.09
N ASN A 194 -6.97 -8.92 17.20
CA ASN A 194 -7.86 -9.58 18.17
C ASN A 194 -7.14 -10.13 19.43
N GLY A 195 -5.82 -9.95 19.57
CA GLY A 195 -5.08 -10.48 20.71
C GLY A 195 -5.44 -9.75 22.01
N ASN A 196 -5.59 -10.52 23.09
CA ASN A 196 -5.95 -9.98 24.41
C ASN A 196 -4.71 -9.45 25.16
N THR A 197 -4.35 -8.19 24.90
CA THR A 197 -3.18 -7.50 25.47
C THR A 197 -3.59 -6.21 26.18
N GLU A 198 -2.83 -5.80 27.20
CA GLU A 198 -2.99 -4.49 27.88
C GLU A 198 -2.04 -3.43 27.33
N PHE A 199 -1.12 -3.83 26.44
CA PHE A 199 -0.13 -2.94 25.87
C PHE A 199 -0.67 -2.26 24.61
N GLY A 200 -0.44 -0.95 24.52
CA GLY A 200 -0.83 -0.16 23.35
C GLY A 200 -0.90 1.34 23.62
N THR A 201 0.23 2.04 23.50
CA THR A 201 0.27 3.49 23.46
C THR A 201 1.12 3.94 22.27
N ALA A 202 0.60 4.89 21.51
CA ALA A 202 1.25 5.56 20.39
C ALA A 202 0.81 7.03 20.46
N ASP A 203 1.59 8.01 20.02
CA ASP A 203 1.09 9.39 19.82
C ASP A 203 0.85 9.64 18.33
N CYS A 204 -0.16 10.44 18.00
CA CYS A 204 -0.39 10.96 16.66
C CYS A 204 0.86 11.62 16.06
N ALA A 205 1.64 12.29 16.90
CA ALA A 205 2.86 12.97 16.48
C ALA A 205 3.93 12.00 15.97
N ASP A 206 3.97 10.76 16.48
CA ASP A 206 5.08 9.82 16.27
C ASP A 206 5.12 9.20 14.86
N TRP A 207 4.02 9.27 14.10
CA TRP A 207 3.91 8.58 12.81
C TRP A 207 3.60 9.49 11.63
N LYS A 208 3.33 10.78 11.87
CA LYS A 208 3.08 11.77 10.79
C LYS A 208 4.27 11.87 9.83
N GLU A 209 5.50 11.84 10.34
CA GLU A 209 6.71 11.86 9.49
C GLU A 209 6.86 10.59 8.63
N GLU A 210 6.53 9.44 9.20
CA GLU A 210 6.66 8.16 8.51
C GLU A 210 5.58 7.93 7.46
N ALA A 211 4.32 8.24 7.79
CA ALA A 211 3.24 8.24 6.81
C ALA A 211 3.54 9.21 5.66
N TRP A 212 4.14 10.37 5.96
CA TRP A 212 4.61 11.31 4.94
C TRP A 212 5.70 10.71 4.05
N THR A 213 6.67 10.00 4.65
CA THR A 213 7.75 9.35 3.90
C THR A 213 7.21 8.26 2.98
N GLY A 214 6.27 7.43 3.46
CA GLY A 214 5.61 6.40 2.64
C GLY A 214 4.83 7.01 1.47
N LEU A 215 4.08 8.08 1.73
CA LEU A 215 3.35 8.80 0.69
C LEU A 215 4.29 9.40 -0.37
N ASN A 216 5.42 9.96 0.04
CA ASN A 216 6.40 10.56 -0.87
C ASN A 216 7.10 9.56 -1.78
N LEU A 217 7.15 8.27 -1.42
CA LEU A 217 7.69 7.24 -2.31
C LEU A 217 6.90 7.13 -3.62
N TYR A 218 5.57 7.26 -3.54
CA TYR A 218 4.66 7.05 -4.68
C TYR A 218 4.06 8.34 -5.24
N LYS A 219 4.20 9.45 -4.50
CA LYS A 219 3.76 10.78 -4.93
C LYS A 219 4.18 11.12 -6.37
N PRO A 220 5.45 10.94 -6.81
CA PRO A 220 5.83 11.20 -8.20
C PRO A 220 5.05 10.35 -9.21
N SER A 221 4.85 9.07 -8.93
CA SER A 221 4.11 8.16 -9.82
C SER A 221 2.62 8.52 -9.89
N PHE A 222 2.03 9.01 -8.80
CA PHE A 222 0.67 9.53 -8.85
C PHE A 222 0.55 10.73 -9.79
N PHE A 223 1.51 11.65 -9.78
CA PHE A 223 1.52 12.78 -10.71
C PHE A 223 1.65 12.34 -12.16
N GLU A 224 2.63 11.47 -12.43
CA GLU A 224 2.87 10.93 -13.76
C GLU A 224 1.62 10.25 -14.33
N LYS A 225 0.95 9.41 -13.53
CA LYS A 225 -0.18 8.59 -13.97
C LYS A 225 -1.51 9.34 -14.02
N SER A 226 -1.69 10.35 -13.18
CA SER A 226 -2.92 11.17 -13.17
C SER A 226 -2.96 12.23 -14.27
N GLY A 227 -1.87 12.42 -15.04
CA GLY A 227 -1.78 13.49 -16.03
C GLY A 227 -1.74 14.89 -15.40
N LEU A 228 -1.52 14.98 -14.09
CA LEU A 228 -1.36 16.24 -13.38
C LEU A 228 0.00 16.84 -13.72
N ASP A 229 -0.04 17.85 -14.58
CA ASP A 229 1.14 18.60 -15.00
C ASP A 229 1.72 19.42 -13.83
N THR A 230 2.72 18.86 -13.15
CA THR A 230 3.46 19.53 -12.08
C THR A 230 4.27 20.74 -12.56
N SER A 231 4.48 20.89 -13.88
CA SER A 231 5.22 22.02 -14.45
C SER A 231 4.45 23.33 -14.44
N ARG A 232 3.11 23.27 -14.28
CA ARG A 232 2.24 24.46 -14.18
C ARG A 232 2.24 25.13 -12.80
N GLY A 233 2.93 24.57 -11.83
CA GLY A 233 3.07 25.18 -10.50
C GLY A 233 1.81 25.14 -9.64
N ASP A 234 0.73 24.47 -10.08
CA ASP A 234 -0.43 24.21 -9.24
C ASP A 234 -0.06 23.13 -8.21
N PRO A 235 0.02 23.46 -6.91
CA PRO A 235 0.42 22.49 -5.90
C PRO A 235 -0.75 21.53 -5.71
N PHE A 236 -0.61 20.29 -6.17
CA PHE A 236 -1.50 19.21 -5.79
C PHE A 236 -1.42 19.05 -4.27
N PRO A 237 -2.45 19.51 -3.53
CA PRO A 237 -2.32 19.69 -2.12
C PRO A 237 -2.26 18.32 -1.48
N VAL A 238 -1.12 18.03 -0.85
CA VAL A 238 -0.93 16.80 -0.09
C VAL A 238 -1.31 17.11 1.34
N THR A 239 -2.38 16.47 1.82
CA THR A 239 -2.84 16.63 3.21
C THR A 239 -2.59 15.33 3.96
N LEU A 240 -1.89 15.44 5.09
CA LEU A 240 -1.69 14.34 6.02
C LEU A 240 -2.37 14.68 7.35
N GLU A 241 -3.37 13.89 7.71
CA GLU A 241 -4.16 14.06 8.94
C GLU A 241 -3.97 12.86 9.87
N CYS A 242 -3.56 13.11 11.12
CA CYS A 242 -3.68 12.10 12.18
C CYS A 242 -5.00 12.28 12.91
N CYS A 243 -5.80 11.24 13.03
CA CYS A 243 -7.10 11.28 13.68
C CYS A 243 -7.13 10.48 14.99
N ASP A 244 -7.62 11.06 16.08
CA ASP A 244 -7.83 10.34 17.34
C ASP A 244 -9.06 9.40 17.31
N ALA A 245 -9.30 8.68 18.40
CA ALA A 245 -10.45 7.78 18.53
C ALA A 245 -11.81 8.50 18.50
N LYS A 246 -11.82 9.83 18.72
CA LYS A 246 -12.99 10.71 18.57
C LYS A 246 -13.08 11.33 17.17
N LYS A 247 -12.24 10.87 16.22
CA LYS A 247 -12.15 11.33 14.83
C LYS A 247 -11.74 12.81 14.70
N LYS A 248 -11.13 13.39 15.73
CA LYS A 248 -10.53 14.72 15.63
C LYS A 248 -9.18 14.58 14.95
N CYS A 249 -8.97 15.33 13.88
CA CYS A 249 -7.76 15.23 13.07
C CYS A 249 -6.88 16.49 13.16
N SER A 250 -5.56 16.30 13.12
CA SER A 250 -4.52 17.35 13.19
C SER A 250 -3.40 17.16 12.17
#